data_AF-X0PAC6-F1
#
_entry.id   AF-X0PAC6-F1
#
_cell.length_a   1.000
_cell.length_b   1.000
_cell.length_c   1.000
_cell.angle_alpha   90.00
_cell.angle_beta   90.00
_cell.angle_gamma   90.00
#
_symmetry.space_group_name_H-M   'P 1'
#
loop_
_entity.id
_entity.type
_entity.pdbx_description
1 polymer ?
#
loop_
_entity_poly.entity_id
_entity_poly.type
_entity_poly.pdbx_seq_one_letter_code
_entity_poly.pdbx_strand_id
1 'polypeptide(L)'
;MNKSEQFLDFFNKAYSDPSKHSDYSTNSELRFDSRSDALTVKHLIEDQSPYAKYYHLSAEYINPNQSMQVGWYLTVRKTATPPKNNQVKDKPDKSNDPHQNN
;
A
#
# COMPACT_ATOMS: atom_id res chain seq x y z
N MET A 1 -14.81 -9.17 14.17
CA MET A 1 -14.28 -8.13 13.27
C MET A 1 -12.77 -8.26 13.27
N ASN A 2 -12.18 -8.64 12.15
CA ASN A 2 -10.73 -8.84 12.08
C ASN A 2 -10.03 -7.48 12.05
N LYS A 3 -8.85 -7.35 12.67
CA LYS A 3 -8.07 -6.09 12.67
C LYS A 3 -7.91 -5.53 11.26
N SER A 4 -7.70 -6.39 10.26
CA SER A 4 -7.57 -6.01 8.85
C SER A 4 -8.81 -5.34 8.26
N GLU A 5 -10.02 -5.79 8.63
CA GLU A 5 -11.27 -5.18 8.17
C GLU A 5 -11.47 -3.79 8.79
N GLN A 6 -11.05 -3.60 10.05
CA GLN A 6 -11.09 -2.28 10.69
C GLN A 6 -10.17 -1.28 9.99
N PHE A 7 -8.99 -1.73 9.53
CA PHE A 7 -8.09 -0.89 8.73
C PHE A 7 -8.66 -0.54 7.37
N LEU A 8 -9.36 -1.47 6.71
CA LEU A 8 -10.03 -1.21 5.45
C LEU A 8 -11.17 -0.19 5.63
N ASP A 9 -12.01 -0.33 6.65
CA ASP A 9 -13.09 0.61 6.94
C ASP A 9 -12.55 2.00 7.28
N PHE A 10 -11.53 2.06 8.15
CA PHE A 10 -10.81 3.28 8.46
C PHE A 10 -10.26 3.93 7.19
N PHE A 11 -9.58 3.16 6.32
CA PHE A 11 -9.01 3.71 5.09
C PHE A 11 -10.10 4.27 4.17
N ASN A 12 -11.18 3.53 3.97
CA ASN A 12 -12.30 3.97 3.13
C ASN A 12 -12.96 5.23 3.66
N LYS A 13 -13.09 5.38 4.99
CA LYS A 13 -13.68 6.57 5.60
C LYS A 13 -12.73 7.75 5.62
N ALA A 14 -11.46 7.51 5.96
CA ALA A 14 -10.46 8.55 6.09
C ALA A 14 -10.03 9.08 4.73
N TYR A 15 -9.84 8.20 3.72
CA TYR A 15 -9.26 8.52 2.42
C TYR A 15 -10.27 8.48 1.25
N SER A 16 -11.57 8.58 1.53
CA SER A 16 -12.63 8.62 0.50
C SER A 16 -12.52 9.81 -0.45
N ASP A 17 -11.88 10.90 -0.01
CA ASP A 17 -11.78 12.15 -0.74
C ASP A 17 -10.32 12.56 -0.95
N PRO A 18 -9.71 12.17 -2.08
CA PRO A 18 -8.33 12.52 -2.39
C PRO A 18 -8.08 14.02 -2.37
N SER A 19 -9.07 14.91 -2.57
CA SER A 19 -8.79 16.35 -2.54
C SER A 19 -8.37 16.86 -1.15
N LYS A 20 -8.71 16.13 -0.07
CA LYS A 20 -8.54 16.57 1.33
C LYS A 20 -7.26 16.13 2.02
N HIS A 21 -6.46 15.27 1.39
CA HIS A 21 -5.21 14.77 1.98
C HIS A 21 -3.99 15.52 1.48
N SER A 22 -2.91 15.55 2.24
CA SER A 22 -1.60 15.99 1.75
C SER A 22 -0.94 14.87 0.92
N ASP A 23 0.12 15.20 0.19
CA ASP A 23 0.81 14.24 -0.69
C ASP A 23 1.43 13.05 0.07
N TYR A 24 1.70 13.23 1.36
CA TYR A 24 2.19 12.21 2.26
C TYR A 24 1.41 12.26 3.57
N SER A 25 0.88 11.11 4.00
CA SER A 25 0.18 10.96 5.27
C SER A 25 0.68 9.68 5.96
N THR A 26 1.08 9.81 7.22
CA THR A 26 1.31 8.66 8.11
C THR A 26 0.33 8.77 9.27
N ASN A 27 -0.46 7.73 9.50
CA ASN A 27 -1.45 7.71 10.59
C ASN A 27 -1.01 6.74 11.69
N SER A 28 -1.12 7.15 12.94
CA SER A 28 -0.81 6.32 14.12
C SER A 28 -1.65 5.07 14.24
N GLU A 29 -2.87 5.08 13.72
CA GLU A 29 -3.73 3.91 13.69
C GLU A 29 -3.16 2.84 12.75
N LEU A 30 -2.41 3.20 11.72
CA LEU A 30 -1.79 2.27 10.77
C LEU A 30 -0.43 1.75 11.26
N ARG A 31 -0.32 1.43 12.54
CA ARG A 31 0.86 0.80 13.15
C ARG A 31 0.67 -0.70 13.26
N PHE A 32 1.73 -1.45 12.96
CA PHE A 32 1.75 -2.90 12.97
C PHE A 32 2.90 -3.45 13.81
N ASP A 33 2.66 -4.61 14.42
CA ASP A 33 3.68 -5.33 15.20
C ASP A 33 4.75 -5.95 14.27
N SER A 34 4.37 -6.27 13.04
CA SER A 34 5.28 -6.89 12.05
C SER A 34 5.10 -6.31 10.63
N ARG A 35 6.16 -6.45 9.81
CA ARG A 35 6.12 -6.12 8.38
C ARG A 35 5.06 -6.93 7.65
N SER A 36 4.91 -8.21 8.00
CA SER A 36 3.98 -9.13 7.34
C SER A 36 2.53 -8.71 7.57
N ASP A 37 2.20 -8.25 8.77
CA ASP A 37 0.86 -7.72 9.07
C ASP A 37 0.59 -6.44 8.28
N ALA A 38 1.57 -5.52 8.24
CA ALA A 38 1.47 -4.29 7.46
C ALA A 38 1.27 -4.57 5.96
N LEU A 39 2.00 -5.54 5.40
CA LEU A 39 1.85 -5.95 4.00
C LEU A 39 0.52 -6.66 3.74
N THR A 40 0.02 -7.47 4.68
CA THR A 40 -1.28 -8.13 4.55
C THR A 40 -2.40 -7.10 4.46
N VAL A 41 -2.37 -6.09 5.33
CA VAL A 41 -3.35 -5.00 5.31
C VAL A 41 -3.17 -4.10 4.10
N LYS A 42 -1.93 -3.84 3.67
CA LYS A 42 -1.65 -3.13 2.42
C LYS A 42 -2.37 -3.80 1.23
N HIS A 43 -2.13 -5.09 1.00
CA HIS A 43 -2.72 -5.81 -0.12
C HIS A 43 -4.25 -5.86 0.01
N LEU A 44 -4.78 -6.06 1.22
CA LEU A 44 -6.23 -6.02 1.46
C LEU A 44 -6.84 -4.67 1.02
N ILE A 45 -6.20 -3.55 1.37
CA ILE A 45 -6.67 -2.22 0.99
C ILE A 45 -6.54 -2.02 -0.53
N GLU A 46 -5.43 -2.41 -1.14
CA GLU A 46 -5.23 -2.32 -2.59
C GLU A 46 -6.27 -3.14 -3.37
N ASP A 47 -6.64 -4.31 -2.87
CA ASP A 47 -7.60 -5.22 -3.51
C ASP A 47 -9.06 -4.81 -3.30
N GLN A 48 -9.41 -4.32 -2.11
CA GLN A 48 -10.81 -4.11 -1.72
C GLN A 48 -11.26 -2.64 -1.65
N SER A 49 -10.35 -1.68 -1.46
CA SER A 49 -10.74 -0.28 -1.36
C SER A 49 -10.94 0.34 -2.75
N PRO A 50 -12.12 0.93 -3.03
CA PRO A 50 -12.34 1.64 -4.29
C PRO A 50 -11.49 2.92 -4.41
N TYR A 51 -10.92 3.39 -3.31
CA TYR A 51 -10.12 4.61 -3.23
C TYR A 51 -8.62 4.35 -3.27
N ALA A 52 -8.15 3.11 -3.05
CA ALA A 52 -6.73 2.77 -3.05
C ALA A 52 -6.02 3.19 -4.34
N LYS A 53 -6.70 3.16 -5.49
CA LYS A 53 -6.19 3.64 -6.78
C LYS A 53 -5.81 5.13 -6.84
N TYR A 54 -6.10 5.93 -5.82
CA TYR A 54 -5.65 7.33 -5.77
C TYR A 54 -4.41 7.52 -4.88
N TYR A 55 -3.93 6.43 -4.28
CA TYR A 55 -2.86 6.45 -3.31
C TYR A 55 -1.85 5.33 -3.57
N HIS A 56 -0.61 5.60 -3.20
CA HIS A 56 0.46 4.63 -3.13
C HIS A 56 0.68 4.26 -1.67
N LEU A 57 0.45 2.99 -1.35
CA LEU A 57 0.59 2.46 0.01
C LEU A 57 1.96 1.81 0.17
N SER A 58 2.62 2.06 1.28
CA SER A 58 3.95 1.49 1.54
C SER A 58 4.08 1.07 3.00
N ALA A 59 4.61 -0.13 3.23
CA ALA A 59 4.91 -0.63 4.57
C ALA A 59 6.35 -0.25 4.92
N GLU A 60 6.53 0.74 5.78
CA GLU A 60 7.82 1.33 6.11
C GLU A 60 8.10 1.19 7.62
N TYR A 61 9.36 0.89 7.98
CA TYR A 61 9.79 0.91 9.38
C TYR A 61 10.33 2.31 9.70
N ILE A 62 9.50 3.13 10.35
CA ILE A 62 9.79 4.55 10.53
C ILE A 62 9.54 4.99 11.98
N ASN A 63 10.16 6.11 12.34
CA ASN A 63 9.80 6.91 13.49
C ASN A 63 9.08 8.18 12.98
N PRO A 64 7.74 8.16 12.85
CA PRO A 64 7.03 9.20 12.11
C PRO A 64 7.04 10.57 12.79
N ASN A 65 7.14 10.63 14.12
CA ASN A 65 7.42 11.85 14.88
C ASN A 65 7.85 11.51 16.31
N GLN A 66 8.33 12.50 17.08
CA GLN A 66 8.78 12.32 18.46
C GLN A 66 7.69 11.80 19.42
N SER A 67 6.41 11.94 19.07
CA SER A 67 5.27 11.50 19.89
C SER A 67 4.80 10.08 19.54
N MET A 68 5.33 9.48 18.47
CA MET A 68 4.96 8.15 17.99
C MET A 68 6.11 7.17 18.22
N GLN A 69 5.76 5.91 18.47
CA GLN A 69 6.77 4.87 18.68
C GLN A 69 7.34 4.41 17.33
N VAL A 70 8.63 4.12 17.29
CA VAL A 70 9.22 3.46 16.11
C VAL A 70 8.53 2.12 15.86
N GLY A 71 8.29 1.79 14.61
CA GLY A 71 7.60 0.55 14.25
C GLY A 71 7.31 0.43 12.77
N TRP A 72 6.60 -0.63 12.40
CA TRP A 72 6.06 -0.81 11.05
C TRP A 72 4.81 0.03 10.89
N TYR A 73 4.80 0.91 9.89
CA TYR A 73 3.69 1.76 9.55
C TYR A 73 3.27 1.55 8.10
N LEU A 74 1.96 1.66 7.84
CA LEU A 74 1.47 1.85 6.49
C LEU A 74 1.42 3.35 6.19
N THR A 75 2.26 3.79 5.27
CA THR A 75 2.30 5.16 4.77
C THR A 75 1.41 5.28 3.54
N VAL A 76 0.73 6.42 3.42
CA VAL A 76 -0.20 6.71 2.32
C VAL A 76 0.32 7.93 1.58
N ARG A 77 0.63 7.77 0.29
CA ARG A 77 1.03 8.88 -0.58
C ARG A 77 -0.01 9.09 -1.66
N LYS A 78 -0.33 10.34 -2.01
CA LYS A 78 -1.16 10.58 -3.18
C LYS A 78 -0.44 10.18 -4.45
N THR A 79 -1.16 9.56 -5.37
CA THR A 79 -0.64 9.37 -6.72
C THR A 79 -0.92 10.63 -7.53
N ALA A 80 0.11 11.29 -8.07
CA ALA A 80 -0.04 12.43 -8.99
C ALA A 80 -0.77 12.04 -10.30
N THR A 81 -0.87 10.74 -10.56
CA THR A 81 -1.59 10.14 -11.68
C THR A 81 -2.11 8.80 -11.15
N PRO A 82 -3.41 8.46 -11.28
CA PRO A 82 -3.90 7.17 -10.80
C PRO A 82 -2.99 6.07 -11.37
N PRO A 83 -2.51 5.11 -10.54
CA PRO A 83 -1.66 4.06 -11.04
C PRO A 83 -2.47 3.34 -12.11
N LYS A 84 -1.98 3.37 -13.35
CA LYS A 84 -2.43 2.43 -14.36
C LYS A 84 -2.22 1.06 -13.73
N ASN A 85 -3.34 0.41 -13.44
CA ASN A 85 -3.49 -0.92 -12.89
C ASN A 85 -2.33 -1.84 -13.33
N ASN A 86 -1.22 -1.83 -12.59
CA ASN A 86 -0.20 -2.84 -12.72
C ASN A 86 -0.71 -3.99 -11.85
N GLN A 87 -1.68 -4.72 -12.42
CA GLN A 87 -1.67 -6.16 -12.24
C GLN A 87 -0.26 -6.59 -12.62
N VAL A 88 0.62 -6.78 -11.63
CA VAL A 88 1.75 -7.67 -11.80
C VAL A 88 1.12 -9.05 -11.89
N LYS A 89 0.66 -9.37 -13.10
CA LYS A 89 0.51 -10.74 -13.54
C LYS A 89 1.87 -11.36 -13.30
N ASP A 90 1.90 -12.25 -12.31
CA ASP A 90 2.75 -13.42 -12.31
C ASP A 90 2.80 -13.94 -13.76
N LYS A 91 3.90 -13.65 -14.45
CA LYS A 91 4.22 -14.28 -15.73
C LYS A 91 5.49 -15.08 -15.49
N PRO A 92 5.44 -16.41 -15.64
CA PRO A 92 6.65 -17.22 -15.66
C PRO A 92 7.38 -16.89 -16.95
N ASP A 93 8.55 -16.27 -16.86
CA ASP A 93 9.41 -16.10 -18.02
C ASP A 93 10.04 -17.45 -18.37
N LYS A 94 9.37 -18.20 -19.26
CA LYS A 94 10.02 -19.17 -20.13
C LYS A 94 10.74 -18.37 -21.22
N SER A 95 12.02 -18.11 -21.03
CA SER A 95 12.91 -17.77 -22.14
C SER A 95 13.29 -19.05 -22.89
N ASN A 96 12.64 -19.26 -24.04
CA ASN A 96 13.12 -20.12 -25.12
C ASN A 96 14.26 -19.40 -25.88
N ASP A 97 15.24 -20.21 -26.29
CA ASP A 97 16.28 -20.08 -27.35
C ASP A 97 16.18 -18.90 -28.35
N PRO A 98 17.33 -18.39 -28.84
CA PRO A 98 17.53 -18.46 -30.29
C PRO A 98 18.96 -18.80 -30.76
N HIS A 99 19.01 -19.78 -31.65
CA HIS A 99 19.98 -20.11 -32.71
C HIS A 99 20.93 -19.01 -33.25
N GLN A 100 22.13 -19.51 -33.59
CA GLN A 100 23.06 -19.20 -34.71
C GLN A 100 23.62 -17.78 -34.90
N ASN A 101 24.96 -17.71 -35.06
CA ASN A 101 25.56 -17.30 -36.34
C ASN A 101 27.07 -17.61 -36.44
N ASN A 102 27.44 -18.07 -37.65
CA ASN A 102 28.76 -18.21 -38.31
C ASN A 102 29.85 -19.11 -37.72
#